data_AF-A0A8I6XD32-F1
#
_entry.id   AF-A0A8I6XD32-F1
#
_cell.length_a   1.000
_cell.length_b   1.000
_cell.length_c   1.000
_cell.angle_alpha   90.00
_cell.angle_beta   90.00
_cell.angle_gamma   90.00
#
_symmetry.space_group_name_H-M   'P 1'
#
loop_
_entity.id
_entity.type
_entity.pdbx_description
1 polymer ?
#
loop_
_entity_poly.entity_id
_entity_poly.type
_entity_poly.pdbx_seq_one_letter_code
_entity_poly.pdbx_strand_id
1 'polypeptide(L)'
;MLRTKNPSGKVPNQLYLAMDTWVDEFGIGTLRLTTRQTFQLHGILKKNLKHVISTVIKNMGSTLVACGDLNRMCLHLPHHM
;
A
#
# COMPACT_ATOMS: atom_id res chain seq x y z
N MET A 1 -10.79 -0.63 -3.19
CA MET A 1 -9.34 -0.85 -3.46
C MET A 1 -8.57 0.26 -2.78
N LEU A 2 -7.46 -0.09 -2.13
CA LEU A 2 -6.55 0.83 -1.46
C LEU A 2 -5.19 0.74 -2.14
N ARG A 3 -4.52 1.88 -2.32
CA ARG A 3 -3.18 1.97 -2.92
C ARG A 3 -2.23 2.65 -1.96
N THR A 4 -1.03 2.10 -1.80
CA THR A 4 0.01 2.68 -0.95
C THR A 4 0.84 3.73 -1.69
N LYS A 5 1.60 4.51 -0.94
CA LYS A 5 2.65 5.42 -1.41
C LYS A 5 3.96 5.01 -0.73
N ASN A 6 4.94 4.65 -1.55
CA ASN A 6 6.23 4.02 -1.21
C ASN A 6 7.33 4.64 -2.08
N PRO A 7 7.87 5.83 -1.73
CA PRO A 7 8.89 6.48 -2.54
C PRO A 7 10.01 5.51 -2.94
N SER A 8 10.38 5.52 -4.22
CA SER A 8 11.40 4.63 -4.79
C SER A 8 11.08 3.12 -4.68
N GLY A 9 9.82 2.74 -4.42
CA GLY A 9 9.43 1.35 -4.22
C GLY A 9 9.96 0.73 -2.93
N LYS A 10 10.51 1.53 -2.00
CA LYS A 10 11.04 1.02 -0.74
C LYS A 10 9.90 0.68 0.21
N VAL A 11 9.96 -0.52 0.77
CA VAL A 11 8.96 -1.06 1.66
C VAL A 11 9.68 -1.55 2.93
N PRO A 12 9.43 -0.94 4.09
CA PRO A 12 9.91 -1.47 5.36
C PRO A 12 9.38 -2.88 5.60
N ASN A 13 10.17 -3.77 6.20
CA ASN A 13 9.75 -5.15 6.49
C ASN A 13 8.43 -5.21 7.26
N GLN A 14 8.27 -4.35 8.28
CA GLN A 14 7.02 -4.24 9.04
C GLN A 14 5.81 -3.93 8.17
N LEU A 15 5.95 -3.01 7.20
CA LEU A 15 4.86 -2.66 6.29
C LEU A 15 4.51 -3.84 5.39
N TYR A 16 5.51 -4.58 4.90
CA TYR A 16 5.28 -5.74 4.05
C TYR A 16 4.50 -6.84 4.79
N LEU A 17 4.98 -7.25 5.96
CA LEU A 17 4.32 -8.28 6.79
C LEU A 17 2.89 -7.87 7.14
N ALA A 18 2.69 -6.60 7.48
CA ALA A 18 1.37 -6.09 7.80
C ALA A 18 0.42 -6.14 6.58
N MET A 19 0.90 -5.75 5.39
CA MET A 19 0.10 -5.80 4.15
C MET A 19 -0.21 -7.23 3.72
N ASP A 20 0.70 -8.18 3.96
CA ASP A 20 0.50 -9.60 3.70
C ASP A 20 -0.62 -10.17 4.56
N THR A 21 -0.57 -10.00 5.89
CA THR A 21 -1.65 -10.45 6.79
C THR A 21 -3.01 -9.84 6.46
N TRP A 22 -3.07 -8.55 6.12
CA TRP A 22 -4.35 -7.87 5.85
C TRP A 22 -4.99 -8.26 4.54
N VAL A 23 -4.22 -8.81 3.61
CA VAL A 23 -4.76 -9.25 2.33
C VAL A 23 -5.71 -10.42 2.52
N ASP A 24 -5.44 -11.24 3.53
CA ASP A 24 -6.26 -12.37 3.93
C ASP A 24 -7.41 -11.94 4.85
N GLU A 25 -7.15 -11.06 5.81
CA GLU A 25 -8.17 -10.63 6.77
C GLU A 25 -9.23 -9.67 6.18
N PHE A 26 -8.79 -8.72 5.36
CA PHE A 26 -9.63 -7.62 4.88
C PHE A 26 -9.73 -7.54 3.36
N GLY A 27 -8.91 -8.31 2.64
CA GLY A 27 -8.81 -8.29 1.18
C GLY A 27 -9.45 -9.50 0.52
N ILE A 28 -8.82 -9.93 -0.58
CA ILE A 28 -9.21 -11.10 -1.38
C ILE A 28 -8.06 -12.11 -1.51
N GLY A 29 -7.11 -12.10 -0.57
CA GLY A 29 -5.95 -13.01 -0.57
C GLY A 29 -4.86 -12.67 -1.58
N THR A 30 -4.88 -11.48 -2.20
CA THR A 30 -3.87 -11.09 -3.21
C THR A 30 -3.35 -9.66 -3.03
N LEU A 31 -2.02 -9.52 -2.93
CA LEU A 31 -1.33 -8.24 -2.90
C LEU A 31 -0.81 -7.91 -4.30
N ARG A 32 -1.34 -6.85 -4.92
CA ARG A 32 -0.95 -6.48 -6.29
C ARG A 32 0.18 -5.46 -6.31
N LEU A 33 1.34 -5.87 -6.79
CA LEU A 33 2.41 -4.96 -7.20
C LEU A 33 2.01 -4.17 -8.45
N THR A 34 2.37 -2.89 -8.51
CA THR A 34 2.01 -2.01 -9.63
C THR A 34 3.22 -1.59 -10.44
N THR A 35 2.98 -1.17 -11.69
CA THR A 35 3.98 -0.55 -12.56
C THR A 35 4.57 0.76 -12.02
N ARG A 36 3.98 1.30 -10.94
CA ARG A 36 4.48 2.50 -10.25
C ARG A 36 5.08 2.21 -8.87
N GLN A 37 5.56 1.00 -8.65
CA GLN A 37 6.28 0.62 -7.41
C GLN A 37 5.42 0.79 -6.13
N THR A 38 4.09 0.65 -6.24
CA THR A 38 3.17 0.64 -5.09
C THR A 38 2.60 -0.76 -4.87
N PHE A 39 1.93 -0.97 -3.74
CA PHE A 39 0.97 -2.05 -3.56
C PHE A 39 -0.47 -1.58 -3.80
N GLN A 40 -1.33 -2.52 -4.18
CA GLN A 40 -2.77 -2.39 -4.18
C GLN A 40 -3.42 -3.56 -3.44
N LEU A 41 -4.33 -3.22 -2.53
CA LEU A 41 -5.16 -4.17 -1.80
C LEU A 41 -6.61 -4.07 -2.31
N HIS A 42 -7.17 -5.19 -2.74
CA HIS A 42 -8.49 -5.28 -3.35
C HIS A 42 -9.52 -5.89 -2.40
N GLY A 43 -10.80 -5.64 -2.65
CA GLY A 43 -11.91 -6.27 -1.90
C GLY A 43 -12.19 -5.77 -0.49
N ILE A 44 -11.50 -4.71 -0.02
CA ILE A 44 -11.78 -4.13 1.30
C ILE A 44 -13.24 -3.67 1.41
N LEU A 45 -13.99 -4.29 2.32
CA LEU A 45 -15.35 -3.88 2.66
C LEU A 45 -15.38 -2.48 3.28
N LYS A 46 -16.38 -1.68 2.93
CA LYS A 46 -16.51 -0.27 3.38
C LYS A 46 -16.39 -0.11 4.91
N LYS A 47 -16.97 -1.04 5.69
CA LYS A 47 -16.89 -1.05 7.17
C LYS A 47 -15.46 -1.17 7.71
N ASN A 48 -14.57 -1.82 6.97
CA ASN A 48 -13.19 -2.08 7.36
C ASN A 48 -12.21 -1.01 6.84
N LEU A 49 -12.64 -0.16 5.90
CA LEU A 49 -11.75 0.76 5.18
C LEU A 49 -11.00 1.73 6.10
N LYS A 50 -11.69 2.30 7.10
CA LYS A 50 -11.07 3.21 8.08
C LYS A 50 -10.02 2.50 8.92
N HIS A 51 -10.30 1.26 9.32
CA HIS A 51 -9.37 0.45 10.09
C HIS A 51 -8.11 0.18 9.28
N VAL A 52 -8.24 -0.37 8.07
CA VAL A 52 -7.10 -0.68 7.19
C VAL A 52 -6.23 0.56 6.92
N ILE A 53 -6.82 1.72 6.61
CA ILE A 53 -6.05 2.96 6.39
C ILE A 53 -5.29 3.38 7.65
N SER A 54 -5.94 3.35 8.82
CA SER A 54 -5.27 3.71 10.08
C SER A 54 -4.11 2.76 10.39
N THR A 55 -4.28 1.47 10.12
CA THR A 55 -3.26 0.47 10.40
C THR A 55 -2.07 0.58 9.44
N VAL A 56 -2.29 0.95 8.17
CA VAL A 56 -1.20 1.30 7.22
C VAL A 56 -0.35 2.43 7.79
N ILE A 57 -0.97 3.49 8.31
CA ILE A 57 -0.26 4.65 8.88
C ILE A 57 0.55 4.24 10.12
N LYS A 58 -0.01 3.37 10.97
CA LYS A 58 0.68 2.87 12.19
C LYS A 58 1.86 1.95 11.88
N ASN A 59 1.94 1.35 10.69
CA ASN A 59 2.99 0.42 10.29
C ASN A 59 3.95 1.03 9.25
N MET A 60 4.28 2.32 9.40
CA MET A 60 5.23 3.05 8.55
C MET A 60 4.82 3.19 7.07
N GLY A 61 3.55 2.99 6.75
CA GLY A 61 3.00 3.17 5.41
C GLY A 61 2.20 4.45 5.23
N SER A 62 1.83 4.75 3.99
CA SER A 62 0.88 5.83 3.68
C SER A 62 0.04 5.47 2.46
N THR A 63 -1.20 5.95 2.43
CA THR A 63 -2.09 5.92 1.26
C THR A 63 -2.41 7.32 0.76
N LEU A 64 -1.82 8.35 1.40
CA LEU A 64 -2.08 9.74 1.09
C LEU A 64 -1.57 10.05 -0.32
N VAL A 65 -2.41 10.68 -1.13
CA VAL A 65 -2.06 11.07 -2.50
C VAL A 65 -1.70 9.86 -3.41
N ALA A 66 -2.09 8.64 -3.04
CA ALA A 66 -1.88 7.48 -3.92
C ALA A 66 -2.76 7.53 -5.20
N CYS A 67 -3.87 8.28 -5.11
CA CYS A 67 -4.84 8.57 -6.16
C CYS A 67 -5.28 10.05 -6.07
N GLY A 68 -6.19 10.48 -6.94
CA GLY A 68 -6.67 11.86 -7.03
C GLY A 68 -5.82 12.74 -7.95
N ASP A 69 -6.22 14.00 -8.09
CA ASP A 69 -5.58 15.01 -8.95
C ASP A 69 -4.37 15.66 -8.26
N LEU A 70 -3.40 14.80 -7.94
CA LEU A 70 -2.24 15.14 -7.15
C LEU A 70 -1.04 14.32 -7.63
N ASN A 71 0.16 14.71 -7.22
CA ASN A 71 1.39 14.03 -7.65
C ASN A 71 1.46 12.60 -7.09
N ARG A 72 1.38 11.61 -7.99
CA ARG A 72 1.42 10.18 -7.64
C ARG A 72 2.83 9.73 -7.26
N MET A 73 3.03 8.41 -7.16
CA MET A 73 4.34 7.85 -6.81
C MET A 73 5.46 8.38 -7.72
N CYS A 74 6.53 8.90 -7.12
CA CYS A 74 7.80 9.16 -7.80
C CYS A 74 8.59 7.84 -7.93
N LEU A 75 9.04 7.54 -9.16
CA LEU A 75 9.72 6.28 -9.49
C LEU A 75 11.23 6.42 -9.34
N HIS A 76 11.89 5.31 -8.99
CA HIS A 76 13.35 5.23 -8.93
C HIS A 76 13.84 3.84 -9.36
N LEU A 77 15.11 3.74 -9.75
CA LEU A 77 15.75 2.46 -10.04
C LEU A 77 15.86 1.61 -8.76
N PRO A 78 15.33 0.38 -8.72
CA PRO A 78 15.31 -0.42 -7.49
C PRO A 78 16.70 -0.90 -7.03
N HIS A 79 17.70 -0.91 -7.92
CA HIS A 79 19.03 -1.49 -7.66
C HIS A 79 20.16 -0.46 -7.47
N HIS A 80 19.90 0.85 -7.53
CA HIS A 80 20.90 1.85 -7.17
C HIS A 80 20.78 2.18 -5.67
N MET A 81 21.72 1.67 -4.88
CA MET A 81 22.05 2.17 -3.54
C MET A 81 23.42 2.81 -3.57
#